data_AF-K9W735-F1
#
_entry.id   AF-K9W735-F1
#
_cell.length_a   1.000
_cell.length_b   1.000
_cell.length_c   1.000
_cell.angle_alpha   90.00
_cell.angle_beta   90.00
_cell.angle_gamma   90.00
#
_symmetry.space_group_name_H-M   'P 1'
#
loop_
_entity.id
_entity.type
_entity.pdbx_description
1 polymer ?
#
loop_
_entity_poly.entity_id
_entity_poly.type
_entity_poly.pdbx_seq_one_letter_code
_entity_poly.pdbx_strand_id
1 'polypeptide(L)' 'MMSSNPQRYPKNWYEIALSIKEQAQWRCRKCKMQCIRPGEDTSGLSKSDFSPDSMS' A
#
# COMPACT_ATOMS: atom_id res chain seq x y z
N MET A 1 -22.46 -2.44 1.56
CA MET A 1 -21.74 -1.39 0.81
C MET A 1 -21.04 -0.48 1.82
N MET A 2 -19.71 -0.55 1.94
CA MET A 2 -18.97 0.33 2.87
C MET A 2 -19.13 1.79 2.44
N SER A 3 -19.84 2.58 3.25
CA SER A 3 -19.98 4.01 3.05
C SER A 3 -18.69 4.71 3.48
N SER A 4 -17.74 4.84 2.54
CA SER A 4 -16.54 5.66 2.72
C SER A 4 -16.98 7.12 2.76
N ASN A 5 -17.16 7.66 3.97
CA ASN A 5 -17.59 9.04 4.18
C ASN A 5 -16.53 10.00 3.61
N PRO A 6 -16.75 10.62 2.43
CA PRO A 6 -15.68 11.28 1.67
C PRO A 6 -15.19 12.57 2.34
N GLN A 7 -15.90 13.06 3.37
CA GLN A 7 -15.54 14.26 4.12
C GLN A 7 -14.30 14.11 5.02
N ARG A 8 -13.84 12.89 5.30
CA ARG A 8 -12.65 12.70 6.15
C ARG A 8 -11.34 13.10 5.46
N TYR A 9 -11.34 13.13 4.14
CA TYR A 9 -10.13 13.33 3.37
C TYR A 9 -10.33 14.48 2.37
N PRO A 10 -9.29 15.30 2.14
CA PRO A 10 -9.39 16.35 1.14
C PRO A 10 -9.54 15.74 -0.27
N LYS A 11 -10.05 16.52 -1.22
CA LYS A 11 -10.31 16.06 -2.60
C LYS A 11 -9.05 15.49 -3.29
N ASN A 12 -7.88 16.01 -2.93
CA ASN A 12 -6.57 15.58 -3.42
C ASN A 12 -5.92 14.48 -2.56
N TRP A 13 -6.68 13.79 -1.71
CA TRP A 13 -6.16 12.69 -0.89
C TRP A 13 -5.47 11.60 -1.71
N TYR A 14 -6.01 11.29 -2.88
CA TYR A 14 -5.39 10.32 -3.77
C TYR A 14 -3.96 10.74 -4.15
N GLU A 15 -3.77 12.00 -4.55
CA GLU A 15 -2.46 12.55 -4.92
C GLU A 15 -1.49 12.57 -3.72
N ILE A 16 -1.96 13.00 -2.55
CA ILE A 16 -1.16 13.01 -1.31
C ILE A 16 -0.72 11.59 -0.96
N ALA A 17 -1.65 10.63 -0.95
CA ALA A 17 -1.36 9.24 -0.62
C ALA A 17 -0.43 8.59 -1.66
N LEU A 18 -0.57 8.94 -2.94
CA LEU A 18 0.29 8.46 -4.01
C LEU A 18 1.73 8.97 -3.81
N SER A 19 1.90 10.28 -3.63
CA SER A 19 3.21 10.89 -3.44
C SER A 19 3.95 10.31 -2.23
N ILE A 20 3.25 10.10 -1.10
CA ILE A 20 3.84 9.47 0.09
C ILE A 20 4.29 8.03 -0.20
N LYS A 21 3.48 7.26 -0.93
CA LYS A 21 3.82 5.88 -1.30
C LYS A 21 5.00 5.83 -2.27
N GLU A 22 5.06 6.73 -3.25
CA GLU A 22 6.20 6.84 -4.18
C GLU A 22 7.51 7.18 -3.45
N GLN A 23 7.48 8.16 -2.53
CA GLN A 23 8.63 8.48 -1.68
C GLN A 23 9.05 7.32 -0.79
N ALA A 24 8.10 6.50 -0.35
CA ALA A 24 8.37 5.28 0.42
C ALA A 24 8.76 4.08 -0.46
N GLN A 25 8.97 4.27 -1.77
CA GLN A 25 9.22 3.21 -2.76
C GLN A 25 8.18 2.09 -2.69
N TRP A 26 6.94 2.44 -2.35
CA TRP A 26 5.85 1.50 -2.12
C TRP A 26 6.18 0.43 -1.08
N ARG A 27 7.10 0.71 -0.14
CA ARG A 27 7.49 -0.23 0.91
C ARG A 27 6.95 0.23 2.26
N CYS A 28 6.15 -0.63 2.88
CA CYS A 28 5.56 -0.29 4.17
C CYS A 28 6.64 -0.20 5.25
N ARG A 29 6.70 0.91 5.99
CA ARG A 29 7.70 1.07 7.05
C ARG A 29 7.51 0.12 8.23
N LYS A 30 6.27 -0.34 8.47
CA LYS A 30 5.88 -1.23 9.57
C LYS A 30 6.15 -2.70 9.25
N CYS A 31 5.61 -3.21 8.14
CA CYS A 31 5.78 -4.62 7.77
C CYS A 31 6.95 -4.88 6.82
N LYS A 32 7.60 -3.84 6.30
CA LYS A 32 8.70 -3.92 5.32
C LYS A 32 8.36 -4.62 4.00
N MET A 33 7.08 -4.95 3.77
CA MET A 33 6.59 -5.56 2.53
C MET A 33 6.45 -4.52 1.43
N GLN A 34 6.54 -5.00 0.19
CA GLN A 34 6.10 -4.28 -1.00
C GLN A 34 4.57 -4.12 -0.98
N CYS A 35 4.11 -2.88 -1.07
CA CYS A 35 2.71 -2.52 -1.27
C CYS A 35 2.38 -2.49 -2.77
N ILE A 36 1.11 -2.76 -3.06
CA ILE A 36 0.58 -2.90 -4.41
C ILE A 36 0.45 -1.53 -5.08
N ARG A 37 1.03 -1.39 -6.27
CA ARG A 37 0.86 -0.19 -7.11
C ARG A 37 -0.52 -0.17 -7.80
N PRO A 38 -1.14 1.00 -7.96
CA PRO A 38 -2.40 1.13 -8.70
C PRO A 38 -2.17 0.67 -10.15
N GLY A 39 -2.98 -0.29 -10.60
CA GLY A 39 -2.85 -0.90 -11.93
C GLY A 39 -1.89 -2.10 -12.01
N GLU A 40 -1.22 -2.47 -10.92
CA GLU A 40 -0.42 -3.70 -10.88
C GLU A 40 -1.36 -4.90 -10.71
N ASP A 41 -1.15 -5.96 -11.50
CA ASP A 41 -1.99 -7.15 -11.46
C ASP A 41 -1.71 -7.93 -10.16
N THR A 42 -2.69 -7.95 -9.26
CA THR A 42 -2.55 -8.59 -7.94
C THR A 42 -2.80 -10.08 -7.96
N SER A 43 -3.09 -10.67 -9.13
CA SER A 43 -3.54 -12.07 -9.22
C SER A 43 -2.45 -13.05 -8.79
N GLY A 44 -1.18 -12.64 -8.81
CA GLY A 44 -0.04 -13.42 -8.32
C GLY A 44 0.42 -13.11 -6.89
N LEU A 45 -0.12 -12.06 -6.25
CA LEU A 45 0.27 -11.69 -4.88
C LEU A 45 -0.50 -12.53 -3.87
N SER A 46 -0.09 -13.79 -3.72
CA SER A 46 -0.53 -14.62 -2.61
C SER A 46 -0.08 -13.99 -1.30
N LYS A 47 -0.97 -13.92 -0.30
CA LYS A 47 -0.73 -13.35 1.05
C LYS A 47 0.43 -14.03 1.82
N SER A 48 1.08 -15.02 1.21
CA SER A 48 2.05 -15.92 1.79
C SER A 48 3.52 -15.56 1.53
N ASP A 49 3.83 -14.51 0.74
CA ASP A 49 5.20 -13.96 0.66
C ASP A 49 5.49 -12.98 1.82
N PHE A 50 4.91 -13.25 3.00
CA PHE A 50 5.17 -12.56 4.26
C PHE A 50 6.21 -13.38 5.04
N SER A 51 7.34 -13.71 4.42
CA SER A 51 8.51 -14.19 5.17
C SER A 51 9.29 -12.97 5.64
N PRO A 52 9.29 -12.62 6.94
CA PRO A 52 10.48 -12.00 7.51
C PRO A 52 11.57 -13.06 7.38
N ASP A 53 12.40 -12.90 6.34
CA ASP A 53 13.61 -13.66 6.17
C ASP A 53 14.36 -13.73 7.51
N SER A 54 14.56 -14.97 7.94
CA SER A 54 15.64 -15.43 8.81
C SER A 54 16.73 -14.38 8.99
N MET A 55 16.81 -13.79 10.19
CA MET A 55 18.02 -13.11 10.62
C MET A 55 18.48 -13.79 11.90
N SER A 56 19.60 -14.51 11.75
CA SER A 56 20.34 -15.25 12.78
C SER A 56 20.57 -14.46 14.07
#